data_AF-A0A943LR68-F1
#
_entry.id   AF-A0A943LR68-F1
#
_cell.length_a   1.000
_cell.length_b   1.000
_cell.length_c   1.000
_cell.angle_alpha   90.00
_cell.angle_beta   90.00
_cell.angle_gamma   90.00
#
_symmetry.space_group_name_H-M   'P 1'
#
loop_
_entity.id
_entity.type
_entity.pdbx_description
1 polymer ?
#
loop_
_entity_poly.entity_id
_entity_poly.type
_entity_poly.pdbx_seq_one_letter_code
_entity_poly.pdbx_strand_id
1 'polypeptide(L)'
;MVSSSPTSSRSGVFYFSQGWKLITLPGIRRFVILPLLVNIILMGGAFAWLFTRLDNWIPALMSHVPDWLQWLSYLLWPIAVVSILLVFSYFFSTIANWIAAPFNGLLAEQLEARLTGATPPDAGVSAII
;
A
#
# COMPACT_ATOMS: atom_id res chain seq x y z
N MET A 1 5.04 52.53 -1.12
CA MET A 1 6.11 51.59 -0.77
C MET A 1 5.48 50.21 -0.59
N VAL A 2 5.60 49.33 -1.58
CA VAL A 2 5.10 47.95 -1.48
C VAL A 2 6.11 47.15 -0.66
N SER A 3 5.73 46.77 0.55
CA SER A 3 6.50 45.88 1.40
C SER A 3 6.44 44.46 0.82
N SER A 4 7.46 44.10 0.06
CA SER A 4 7.71 42.72 -0.38
C SER A 4 8.01 41.85 0.84
N SER A 5 6.99 41.13 1.33
CA SER A 5 7.20 40.09 2.33
C SER A 5 8.15 39.04 1.75
N PRO A 6 9.20 38.61 2.46
CA PRO A 6 10.10 37.59 1.96
C PRO A 6 9.30 36.30 1.81
N THR A 7 9.12 35.84 0.58
CA THR A 7 8.65 34.48 0.29
C THR A 7 9.74 33.54 0.78
N SER A 8 9.67 33.16 2.05
CA SER A 8 10.54 32.15 2.62
C SER A 8 10.47 30.92 1.72
N SER A 9 11.57 30.60 1.05
CA SER A 9 11.66 29.49 0.12
C SER A 9 11.46 28.20 0.93
N ARG A 10 10.21 27.77 1.04
CA ARG A 10 9.85 26.57 1.79
C ARG A 10 10.38 25.37 1.01
N SER A 11 11.44 24.76 1.53
CA SER A 11 12.03 23.53 0.99
C SER A 11 10.98 22.43 0.84
N GLY A 12 11.13 21.55 -0.15
CA GLY A 12 10.24 20.38 -0.32
C GLY A 12 10.13 19.51 0.94
N VAL A 13 11.19 19.45 1.75
CA VAL A 13 11.21 18.73 3.04
C VAL A 13 10.26 19.38 4.07
N PHE A 14 10.07 20.70 4.00
CA PHE A 14 9.10 21.40 4.85
C PHE A 14 7.67 20.92 4.57
N TYR A 15 7.29 20.76 3.30
CA TYR A 15 5.98 20.26 2.91
C TYR A 15 5.76 18.80 3.31
N PHE A 16 6.80 17.95 3.28
CA PHE A 16 6.72 16.58 3.80
C PHE A 16 6.43 16.56 5.31
N SER A 17 7.15 17.37 6.09
CA SER A 17 6.93 17.47 7.54
C SER A 17 5.55 18.05 7.88
N GLN A 18 5.05 18.97 7.04
CA GLN A 18 3.72 19.53 7.17
C GLN A 18 2.66 18.46 6.86
N GLY A 19 2.81 17.68 5.78
CA GLY A 19 1.93 16.56 5.43
C GLY A 19 1.77 15.55 6.58
N TRP A 20 2.86 15.22 7.29
CA TRP A 20 2.80 14.34 8.46
C TRP A 20 1.92 14.88 9.60
N LYS A 21 1.94 16.20 9.82
CA LYS A 21 1.03 16.86 10.77
C LYS A 21 -0.42 16.87 10.28
N LEU A 22 -0.66 16.95 8.97
CA LEU A 22 -2.02 16.95 8.42
C LEU A 22 -2.69 15.58 8.46
N ILE A 23 -1.96 14.49 8.17
CA ILE A 23 -2.52 13.12 8.21
C ILE A 23 -2.93 12.68 9.62
N THR A 24 -2.41 13.33 10.67
CA THR A 24 -2.74 13.03 12.08
C THR A 24 -3.94 13.84 12.59
N LEU A 25 -4.47 14.78 11.81
CA LEU A 25 -5.62 15.60 12.21
C LEU A 25 -6.91 14.76 12.33
N PRO A 26 -7.74 15.02 13.36
CA PRO A 26 -9.05 14.40 13.50
C PRO A 26 -9.93 14.76 12.29
N GLY A 27 -10.45 13.75 11.60
CA GLY A 27 -11.22 13.89 10.35
C GLY A 27 -10.50 13.35 9.12
N ILE A 28 -9.19 13.60 8.97
CA ILE A 28 -8.37 13.08 7.84
C ILE A 28 -7.86 11.68 8.15
N ARG A 29 -7.60 11.37 9.43
CA ARG A 29 -7.05 10.09 9.89
C ARG A 29 -7.84 8.86 9.40
N ARG A 30 -9.17 8.93 9.30
CA ARG A 30 -10.03 7.81 8.83
C ARG A 30 -9.73 7.41 7.39
N PHE A 31 -9.47 8.40 6.54
CA PHE A 31 -9.20 8.21 5.13
C PHE A 31 -7.79 7.61 4.88
N VAL A 32 -6.86 7.76 5.83
CA VAL A 32 -5.54 7.12 5.80
C VAL A 32 -5.58 5.71 6.40
N ILE A 33 -6.29 5.53 7.52
CA ILE A 33 -6.37 4.25 8.23
C ILE A 33 -7.14 3.20 7.42
N LEU A 34 -8.21 3.57 6.73
CA LEU A 34 -9.08 2.62 6.05
C LEU A 34 -8.35 1.87 4.91
N PRO A 35 -7.62 2.52 3.99
CA PRO A 35 -6.78 1.83 2.99
C PRO A 35 -5.71 0.95 3.62
N LEU A 36 -5.07 1.42 4.70
CA LEU A 36 -4.04 0.65 5.41
C LEU A 36 -4.62 -0.61 6.06
N LEU A 37 -5.78 -0.50 6.72
CA LEU A 37 -6.46 -1.65 7.32
C LEU A 37 -6.88 -2.66 6.26
N VAL A 38 -7.49 -2.20 5.17
CA VAL A 38 -7.87 -3.06 4.05
C VAL A 38 -6.63 -3.78 3.50
N ASN A 39 -5.52 -3.07 3.32
CA ASN A 39 -4.26 -3.67 2.87
C ASN A 39 -3.70 -4.68 3.89
N ILE A 40 -3.70 -4.38 5.19
CA ILE A 40 -3.20 -5.30 6.23
C ILE A 40 -4.05 -6.57 6.28
N ILE A 41 -5.38 -6.44 6.22
CA ILE A 41 -6.29 -7.59 6.23
C ILE A 41 -6.11 -8.44 4.97
N LEU A 42 -6.08 -7.79 3.80
CA LEU A 42 -5.87 -8.49 2.52
C LEU A 42 -4.52 -9.17 2.49
N MET A 43 -3.44 -8.44 2.74
CA MET A 43 -2.08 -8.96 2.71
C MET A 43 -1.88 -10.05 3.76
N GLY A 44 -2.29 -9.81 5.01
CA GLY A 44 -2.17 -10.78 6.10
C GLY A 44 -2.97 -12.06 5.84
N GLY A 45 -4.22 -11.93 5.40
CA GLY A 45 -5.06 -13.09 5.03
C GLY A 45 -4.51 -13.86 3.83
N ALA A 46 -4.01 -13.14 2.82
CA ALA A 46 -3.38 -13.71 1.65
C ALA A 46 -2.10 -14.48 2.01
N PHE A 47 -1.23 -13.91 2.85
CA PHE A 47 -0.03 -14.58 3.33
C PHE A 47 -0.35 -15.82 4.17
N ALA A 48 -1.34 -15.73 5.07
CA ALA A 48 -1.79 -16.87 5.86
C ALA A 48 -2.28 -18.01 4.95
N TRP A 49 -3.10 -17.68 3.94
CA TRP A 49 -3.55 -18.65 2.94
C TRP A 49 -2.39 -19.22 2.12
N LEU A 50 -1.46 -18.38 1.67
CA LEU A 50 -0.28 -18.81 0.90
C LEU A 50 0.55 -19.83 1.68
N PHE A 51 0.78 -19.58 2.97
CA PHE A 51 1.54 -20.47 3.84
C PHE A 51 0.93 -21.88 3.87
N THR A 52 -0.41 -21.98 3.97
CA THR A 52 -1.11 -23.29 3.90
C THR A 52 -1.00 -23.98 2.54
N ARG A 53 -0.70 -23.25 1.46
CA ARG A 53 -0.54 -23.79 0.11
C ARG A 53 0.89 -24.20 -0.19
N LEU A 54 1.89 -23.55 0.40
CA LEU A 54 3.31 -23.88 0.21
C LEU A 54 3.62 -25.34 0.58
N ASP A 55 3.01 -25.86 1.65
CA ASP A 55 3.17 -27.26 2.09
C ASP A 55 2.79 -28.28 1.00
N ASN A 56 1.91 -27.91 0.07
CA ASN A 56 1.47 -28.78 -1.03
C ASN A 56 2.17 -28.44 -2.36
N TRP A 57 2.35 -27.15 -2.65
CA TRP A 57 2.91 -26.70 -3.93
C TRP A 57 4.40 -26.98 -4.05
N ILE A 58 5.17 -26.80 -2.97
CA ILE A 58 6.62 -27.03 -3.02
C ILE A 58 6.93 -28.52 -3.26
N PRO A 59 6.36 -29.49 -2.52
CA PRO A 59 6.59 -30.90 -2.82
C PRO A 59 6.10 -31.32 -4.21
N ALA A 60 4.97 -30.78 -4.69
CA ALA A 60 4.46 -31.07 -6.03
C ALA A 60 5.38 -30.55 -7.15
N LEU A 61 6.06 -29.42 -6.94
CA LEU A 61 7.10 -28.95 -7.86
C LEU A 61 8.33 -29.86 -7.80
N MET A 62 8.72 -30.29 -6.60
CA MET A 62 9.88 -31.17 -6.42
C MET A 62 9.65 -32.59 -6.96
N SER A 63 8.41 -33.07 -7.00
CA SER A 63 8.10 -34.42 -7.54
C SER A 63 8.33 -34.54 -9.05
N HIS A 64 8.48 -33.42 -9.76
CA HIS A 64 8.86 -33.40 -11.18
C HIS A 64 10.39 -33.50 -11.38
N VAL A 65 11.17 -33.37 -10.31
CA VAL A 65 12.63 -33.47 -10.36
C VAL A 65 13.04 -34.94 -10.32
N PRO A 66 13.73 -35.47 -11.35
CA PRO A 66 14.15 -36.86 -11.38
C PRO A 66 15.24 -37.14 -10.34
N ASP A 67 15.37 -38.40 -9.92
CA ASP A 67 16.20 -38.81 -8.77
C ASP A 67 17.68 -38.37 -8.87
N TRP A 68 18.26 -38.40 -10.07
CA TRP A 68 19.64 -37.97 -10.32
C TRP A 68 19.87 -36.45 -10.17
N LEU A 69 18.81 -35.64 -10.19
CA LEU A 69 18.82 -34.19 -9.91
C LEU A 69 18.44 -33.84 -8.48
N GLN A 70 18.20 -34.81 -7.59
CA GLN A 70 17.71 -34.53 -6.23
C GLN A 70 18.63 -33.60 -5.44
N TRP A 71 19.93 -33.59 -5.72
CA TRP A 71 20.87 -32.64 -5.10
C TRP A 71 20.52 -31.17 -5.40
N LEU A 72 19.87 -30.88 -6.54
CA LEU A 72 19.46 -29.54 -6.94
C LEU A 72 18.24 -29.05 -6.14
N SER A 73 17.44 -29.95 -5.57
CA SER A 73 16.27 -29.61 -4.75
C SER A 73 16.62 -28.70 -3.57
N TYR A 74 17.80 -28.89 -2.98
CA TYR A 74 18.32 -28.05 -1.89
C TYR A 74 18.47 -26.57 -2.30
N LEU A 75 18.82 -26.32 -3.57
CA LEU A 75 18.94 -24.97 -4.13
C LEU A 75 17.59 -24.46 -4.68
N LEU A 76 16.80 -25.34 -5.31
CA LEU A 76 15.51 -24.97 -5.89
C LEU A 76 14.47 -24.63 -4.82
N TRP A 77 14.51 -25.28 -3.65
CA TRP A 77 13.57 -25.02 -2.56
C TRP A 77 13.59 -23.55 -2.11
N PRO A 78 14.73 -22.96 -1.68
CA PRO A 78 14.75 -21.57 -1.25
C PRO A 78 14.46 -20.61 -2.40
N ILE A 79 14.91 -20.92 -3.63
CA ILE A 79 14.60 -20.12 -4.81
C ILE A 79 13.08 -20.10 -5.06
N ALA A 80 12.43 -21.27 -5.07
CA ALA A 80 10.99 -21.37 -5.28
C ALA A 80 10.20 -20.63 -4.22
N VAL A 81 10.56 -20.77 -2.93
CA VAL A 81 9.93 -20.03 -1.84
C VAL A 81 10.08 -18.52 -2.04
N VAL A 82 11.30 -18.03 -2.29
CA VAL A 82 11.56 -16.60 -2.50
C VAL A 82 10.83 -16.09 -3.76
N SER A 83 10.85 -16.83 -4.86
CA SER A 83 10.16 -16.47 -6.10
C SER A 83 8.65 -16.38 -5.89
N ILE A 84 8.04 -17.37 -5.23
CA ILE A 84 6.61 -17.35 -4.91
C ILE A 84 6.29 -16.13 -4.03
N LEU A 85 7.09 -15.90 -2.97
CA LEU A 85 6.91 -14.75 -2.09
C LEU A 85 7.01 -13.42 -2.85
N LEU A 86 7.98 -13.27 -3.76
CA LEU A 86 8.16 -12.06 -4.55
C LEU A 86 7.00 -11.83 -5.53
N VAL A 87 6.64 -12.85 -6.32
CA VAL A 87 5.53 -12.77 -7.29
C VAL A 87 4.23 -12.47 -6.58
N PHE A 88 3.96 -13.18 -5.48
CA PHE A 88 2.78 -12.97 -4.66
C PHE A 88 2.75 -11.57 -4.06
N SER A 89 3.85 -11.11 -3.46
CA SER A 89 3.95 -9.77 -2.88
C SER A 89 3.73 -8.68 -3.91
N TYR A 90 4.31 -8.82 -5.12
CA TYR A 90 4.13 -7.86 -6.19
C TYR A 90 2.68 -7.82 -6.68
N PHE A 91 2.09 -8.99 -6.94
CA PHE A 91 0.69 -9.12 -7.37
C PHE A 91 -0.28 -8.49 -6.35
N PHE A 92 -0.12 -8.82 -5.08
CA PHE A 92 -0.94 -8.25 -4.01
C PHE A 92 -0.70 -6.76 -3.82
N SER A 93 0.54 -6.28 -3.93
CA SER A 93 0.86 -4.84 -3.89
C SER A 93 0.15 -4.08 -5.00
N THR A 94 0.12 -4.61 -6.22
CA THR A 94 -0.64 -4.01 -7.33
C THR A 94 -2.13 -3.91 -7.01
N ILE A 95 -2.75 -4.99 -6.52
CA ILE A 95 -4.17 -5.00 -6.13
C ILE A 95 -4.43 -4.01 -4.99
N ALA A 96 -3.58 -4.00 -3.96
CA ALA A 96 -3.71 -3.10 -2.83
C ALA A 96 -3.64 -1.63 -3.26
N ASN A 97 -2.72 -1.29 -4.17
CA ASN A 97 -2.60 0.05 -4.73
C ASN A 97 -3.84 0.44 -5.55
N TRP A 98 -4.40 -0.49 -6.33
CA TRP A 98 -5.66 -0.26 -7.04
C TRP A 98 -6.84 -0.03 -6.10
N ILE A 99 -6.93 -0.78 -5.01
CA ILE A 99 -7.97 -0.59 -3.99
C ILE A 99 -7.76 0.73 -3.23
N ALA A 100 -6.52 1.14 -2.98
CA ALA A 100 -6.18 2.37 -2.29
C ALA A 100 -6.39 3.64 -3.14
N ALA A 101 -6.28 3.53 -4.47
CA ALA A 101 -6.42 4.63 -5.40
C ALA A 101 -7.66 5.53 -5.18
N PRO A 102 -8.90 4.99 -5.07
CA PRO A 102 -10.08 5.82 -4.80
C PRO A 102 -9.99 6.58 -3.46
N PHE A 103 -9.44 5.96 -2.42
CA PHE A 103 -9.29 6.61 -1.11
C PHE A 103 -8.23 7.70 -1.12
N ASN A 104 -7.13 7.50 -1.85
CA ASN A 104 -6.09 8.52 -2.02
C ASN A 104 -6.61 9.76 -2.76
N GLY A 105 -7.55 9.59 -3.71
CA GLY A 105 -8.25 10.70 -4.36
C GLY A 105 -9.13 11.49 -3.38
N LEU A 106 -9.99 10.79 -2.64
CA LEU A 106 -10.86 11.41 -1.62
C LEU A 106 -10.06 12.13 -0.52
N LEU A 107 -8.92 11.56 -0.11
CA LEU A 107 -7.97 12.20 0.80
C LEU A 107 -7.49 13.55 0.28
N ALA A 108 -7.09 13.60 -0.99
CA ALA A 108 -6.54 14.80 -1.61
C ALA A 108 -7.60 15.91 -1.69
N GLU A 109 -8.83 15.57 -2.08
CA GLU A 109 -9.96 16.52 -2.14
C GLU A 109 -10.28 17.12 -0.77
N GLN A 110 -10.35 16.29 0.28
CA GLN A 110 -10.61 16.76 1.64
C GLN A 110 -9.47 17.63 2.18
N LEU A 111 -8.23 17.31 1.82
CA LEU A 111 -7.06 18.10 2.17
C LEU A 111 -7.09 19.48 1.48
N GLU A 112 -7.41 19.52 0.20
CA GLU A 112 -7.51 20.74 -0.60
C GLU A 112 -8.60 21.66 -0.07
N ALA A 113 -9.81 21.14 0.19
CA ALA A 113 -10.92 21.90 0.74
C ALA A 113 -10.57 22.52 2.11
N ARG A 114 -9.85 21.77 2.97
CA ARG A 114 -9.39 22.27 4.27
C ARG A 114 -8.33 23.37 4.17
N LEU A 115 -7.46 23.32 3.16
CA LEU A 115 -6.38 24.29 2.98
C LEU A 115 -6.83 25.56 2.26
N THR A 116 -7.77 25.45 1.33
CA THR A 116 -8.28 26.58 0.54
C THR A 116 -9.53 27.24 1.15
N GLY A 117 -10.23 26.53 2.06
CA GLY A 117 -11.49 27.02 2.64
C GLY A 117 -12.67 26.99 1.66
N ALA A 118 -12.48 26.44 0.46
CA ALA A 118 -13.55 26.20 -0.50
C ALA A 118 -14.42 25.03 -0.02
N THR A 119 -15.75 25.19 -0.07
CA THR A 119 -16.68 24.10 0.21
C THR A 119 -16.41 22.93 -0.74
N PRO A 120 -16.24 21.69 -0.24
CA PRO A 120 -16.04 20.52 -1.08
C PRO A 120 -17.23 20.40 -2.06
N PRO A 121 -17.01 20.13 -3.36
CA PRO A 121 -18.09 19.76 -4.27
C PRO A 121 -18.82 18.52 -3.74
N ASP A 122 -20.14 18.45 -3.93
CA ASP A 122 -21.00 17.40 -3.40
C ASP A 122 -20.45 15.98 -3.68
N ALA A 123 -20.40 15.22 -2.58
CA ALA A 123 -19.56 14.06 -2.36
C ALA A 123 -19.99 12.76 -3.09
N GLY A 124 -19.01 11.93 -3.47
CA GLY A 124 -19.22 10.52 -3.79
C GLY A 124 -18.10 9.64 -3.24
N VAL A 125 -18.31 8.58 -2.45
CA VAL A 125 -19.54 7.91 -1.97
C VAL A 125 -19.90 8.47 -0.58
N SER A 126 -20.74 9.52 -0.56
CA SER A 126 -21.15 10.37 0.58
C SER A 126 -20.13 10.48 1.72
N ALA A 127 -18.94 11.00 1.41
CA ALA A 127 -17.82 11.29 2.33
C ALA A 127 -17.21 10.09 3.11
N ILE A 128 -17.46 8.85 2.67
CA ILE A 128 -17.22 7.53 3.31
C ILE A 128 -18.39 7.06 4.22
N ILE A 129 -19.44 7.89 4.40
CA ILE A 129 -20.39 8.06 5.53
C ILE A 129 -19.81 8.96 6.63
#